data_AF-A0A2N5ZYY6-F1
#
_entry.id   AF-A0A2N5ZYY6-F1
#
_cell.length_a   1.000
_cell.length_b   1.000
_cell.length_c   1.000
_cell.angle_alpha   90.00
_cell.angle_beta   90.00
_cell.angle_gamma   90.00
#
_symmetry.space_group_name_H-M   'P 1'
#
loop_
_entity.id
_entity.type
_entity.pdbx_description
1 polymer ?
#
loop_
_entity_poly.entity_id
_entity_poly.type
_entity_poly.pdbx_seq_one_letter_code
_entity_poly.pdbx_strand_id
1 'polypeptide(L)'
;MKKQLQRLLISGIILLLLSISNASFAQEPAAETLSKDELKLLKLEEKVKSIEAKILATEAKLDYADSLIQEGFEMANEASNELKVITKEEKIFVKEENANRKSLKKQLKKADKEESKSIESEIKEHDSMVKAEMKGFEKRYKEEEKKLQKAQSNDEKGKAKLKQYNPKLKEYEKALEEAKENLENFKSGS
;
A
#
# COMPACT_ATOMS: atom_id res chain seq x y z
N MET A 1 12.12 -37.93 -10.69
CA MET A 1 13.05 -38.25 -11.80
C MET A 1 12.63 -37.70 -13.17
N LYS A 2 11.88 -36.58 -13.26
CA LYS A 2 11.44 -36.01 -14.56
C LYS A 2 12.17 -34.72 -14.99
N LYS A 3 13.11 -34.19 -14.19
CA LYS A 3 13.86 -32.96 -14.50
C LYS A 3 15.24 -33.17 -15.14
N GLN A 4 15.72 -34.41 -15.24
CA GLN A 4 17.02 -34.73 -15.87
C GLN A 4 16.91 -35.09 -17.36
N LEU A 5 15.75 -35.55 -17.84
CA LEU A 5 15.59 -35.91 -19.26
C LEU A 5 15.32 -34.72 -20.20
N GLN A 6 14.89 -33.56 -19.69
CA GLN A 6 14.66 -32.37 -20.52
C GLN A 6 15.94 -31.59 -20.83
N ARG A 7 17.04 -31.87 -20.12
CA ARG A 7 18.34 -31.22 -20.34
C ARG A 7 19.20 -31.90 -21.40
N LEU A 8 18.83 -33.11 -21.83
CA LEU A 8 19.60 -33.90 -22.81
C LEU A 8 19.11 -33.77 -24.26
N LEU A 9 17.95 -33.14 -24.51
CA LEU A 9 17.44 -32.93 -25.87
C LEU A 9 17.73 -31.53 -26.45
N ILE A 10 18.20 -30.58 -25.65
CA ILE A 10 18.52 -29.22 -26.12
C ILE A 10 20.01 -29.10 -26.51
N SER A 11 20.86 -30.06 -26.11
CA SER A 11 22.29 -30.05 -26.42
C SER A 11 22.65 -30.62 -27.82
N GLY A 12 21.66 -31.03 -28.62
CA GLY A 12 21.86 -31.70 -29.92
C GLY A 12 21.61 -30.85 -31.17
N ILE A 13 21.34 -29.54 -31.04
CA ILE A 13 21.10 -28.62 -32.18
C ILE A 13 22.18 -27.52 -32.22
N ILE A 14 23.32 -27.73 -31.55
CA ILE A 14 24.41 -26.74 -31.47
C ILE A 14 25.67 -27.18 -32.24
N LEU A 15 25.62 -28.28 -33.02
CA LEU A 15 26.81 -28.80 -33.70
C LEU A 15 26.65 -29.16 -35.19
N LEU A 16 25.77 -28.47 -35.92
CA LEU A 16 25.67 -28.67 -37.38
C LEU A 16 25.30 -27.39 -38.16
N LEU A 17 25.89 -26.26 -37.80
CA LEU A 17 25.85 -25.02 -38.60
C LEU A 17 27.25 -24.39 -38.65
N LEU A 18 28.26 -25.20 -38.94
CA LEU A 18 29.68 -24.83 -38.95
C LEU A 18 30.32 -24.84 -40.34
N SER A 19 29.54 -24.77 -41.42
CA SER A 19 30.14 -24.89 -42.77
C SER A 19 29.22 -24.44 -43.90
N ILE A 20 28.85 -23.15 -43.94
CA ILE A 20 28.56 -22.47 -45.22
C ILE A 20 29.15 -21.06 -45.17
N SER A 21 30.33 -20.94 -45.79
CA SER A 21 30.78 -19.84 -46.63
C SER A 21 30.02 -18.51 -46.51
N ASN A 22 30.57 -17.57 -45.77
CA ASN A 22 30.45 -16.15 -46.09
C ASN A 22 31.83 -15.51 -45.98
N ALA A 23 32.64 -15.70 -47.02
CA ALA A 23 33.53 -14.64 -47.47
C ALA A 23 32.64 -13.51 -48.00
N SER A 24 32.09 -12.72 -47.07
CA SER A 24 31.49 -11.43 -47.36
C SER A 24 32.28 -10.46 -46.52
N PHE A 25 33.26 -9.86 -47.20
CA PHE A 25 33.74 -8.50 -47.01
C PHE A 25 33.39 -7.90 -45.63
N ALA A 26 34.41 -7.79 -44.79
CA ALA A 26 34.42 -6.81 -43.72
C ALA A 26 34.33 -5.41 -44.36
N GLN A 27 33.12 -5.00 -44.73
CA GLN A 27 32.76 -3.62 -44.78
C GLN A 27 32.27 -3.33 -43.35
N GLU A 28 33.19 -2.93 -42.48
CA GLU A 28 32.79 -2.14 -41.31
C GLU A 28 31.83 -1.08 -41.87
N PRO A 29 30.56 -1.00 -41.42
CA PRO A 29 29.79 0.19 -41.72
C PRO A 29 30.65 1.31 -41.17
N ALA A 30 31.10 2.20 -42.05
CA ALA A 30 31.91 3.36 -41.68
C ALA A 30 31.21 3.96 -40.45
N ALA A 31 31.86 3.84 -39.29
CA ALA A 31 31.33 4.44 -38.08
C ALA A 31 31.23 5.92 -38.42
N GLU A 32 30.01 6.41 -38.64
CA GLU A 32 29.74 7.80 -38.92
C GLU A 32 30.23 8.54 -37.68
N THR A 33 31.43 9.09 -37.77
CA THR A 33 32.05 9.80 -36.67
C THR A 33 31.29 11.11 -36.54
N LEU A 34 30.30 11.11 -35.64
CA LEU A 34 29.53 12.31 -35.32
C LEU A 34 30.49 13.49 -35.15
N SER A 35 30.17 14.58 -35.84
CA SER A 35 30.86 15.84 -35.67
C SER A 35 30.76 16.28 -34.20
N LYS A 36 31.66 17.17 -33.78
CA LYS A 36 31.66 17.71 -32.41
C LYS A 36 30.31 18.34 -32.05
N ASP A 37 29.65 18.97 -33.01
CA ASP A 37 28.37 19.65 -32.82
C ASP A 37 27.21 18.65 -32.73
N GLU A 38 27.19 17.60 -33.56
CA GLU A 38 26.20 16.52 -33.43
C GLU A 38 26.34 15.77 -32.09
N LEU A 39 27.57 15.52 -31.63
CA LEU A 39 27.81 14.89 -30.33
C LEU A 39 27.35 15.80 -29.18
N LYS A 40 27.54 17.11 -29.29
CA LYS A 40 27.11 18.09 -28.29
C LYS A 40 25.58 18.22 -28.28
N LEU A 41 24.95 18.24 -29.44
CA LEU A 41 23.49 18.22 -29.59
C LEU A 41 22.90 17.00 -28.90
N LEU A 42 23.42 15.81 -29.21
CA LEU A 42 22.95 14.54 -28.63
C LEU A 42 23.02 14.58 -27.09
N LYS A 43 24.14 15.04 -26.52
CA LYS A 43 24.29 15.15 -25.06
C LYS A 43 23.30 16.12 -24.42
N LEU A 44 22.98 17.24 -25.08
CA LEU A 44 21.98 18.18 -24.58
C LEU A 44 20.58 17.58 -24.61
N GLU A 45 20.23 16.86 -25.69
CA GLU A 45 18.95 16.16 -25.79
C GLU A 45 18.82 15.02 -24.78
N GLU A 46 19.88 14.24 -24.57
CA GLU A 46 19.94 13.21 -23.53
C GLU A 46 19.78 13.80 -22.12
N LYS A 47 20.41 14.96 -21.86
CA LYS A 47 20.27 15.65 -20.57
C LYS A 47 18.82 16.05 -20.31
N VAL A 48 18.13 16.63 -21.30
CA VAL A 48 16.70 16.96 -21.19
C VAL A 48 15.88 15.70 -20.89
N LYS A 49 16.01 14.64 -21.71
CA LYS A 49 15.28 13.38 -21.52
C LYS A 49 15.54 12.75 -20.14
N SER A 50 16.79 12.80 -19.66
CA SER A 50 17.15 12.26 -18.35
C SER A 50 16.48 13.02 -17.20
N ILE A 51 16.36 14.34 -17.30
CA ILE A 51 15.69 15.16 -16.29
C ILE A 51 14.17 14.93 -16.34
N GLU A 52 13.57 14.87 -17.53
CA GLU A 52 12.14 14.53 -17.69
C GLU A 52 11.81 13.18 -17.05
N ALA A 53 12.66 12.16 -17.25
CA ALA A 53 12.50 10.87 -16.59
C ALA A 53 12.56 10.95 -15.05
N LYS A 54 13.38 11.85 -14.50
CA LYS A 54 13.46 12.07 -13.03
C LYS A 54 12.21 12.78 -12.49
N ILE A 55 11.65 13.71 -13.25
CA ILE A 55 10.38 14.39 -12.92
C ILE A 55 9.27 13.34 -12.84
N LEU A 56 9.05 12.58 -13.91
CA LEU A 56 8.03 11.53 -13.96
C LEU A 56 8.17 10.52 -12.81
N ALA A 57 9.40 10.06 -12.54
CA ALA A 57 9.66 9.13 -11.45
C ALA A 57 9.44 9.76 -10.05
N THR A 58 9.48 11.08 -9.93
CA THR A 58 9.22 11.82 -8.69
C THR A 58 7.73 12.08 -8.51
N GLU A 59 7.04 12.47 -9.57
CA GLU A 59 5.57 12.62 -9.61
C GLU A 59 4.89 11.31 -9.20
N ALA A 60 5.30 10.17 -9.76
CA ALA A 60 4.76 8.87 -9.36
C ALA A 60 4.93 8.56 -7.86
N LYS A 61 5.96 9.10 -7.21
CA LYS A 61 6.17 8.94 -5.75
C LYS A 61 5.29 9.89 -4.94
N LEU A 62 4.95 11.05 -5.49
CA LEU A 62 4.01 11.99 -4.91
C LEU A 62 2.58 11.46 -5.03
N ASP A 63 2.19 10.93 -6.19
CA ASP A 63 0.90 10.28 -6.39
C ASP A 63 0.70 9.12 -5.40
N TYR A 64 1.76 8.32 -5.20
CA TYR A 64 1.72 7.26 -4.19
C TYR A 64 1.62 7.81 -2.75
N ALA A 65 2.23 8.96 -2.46
CA ALA A 65 2.11 9.61 -1.17
C ALA A 65 0.68 10.10 -0.90
N ASP A 66 0.04 10.70 -1.90
CA ASP A 66 -1.35 11.14 -1.83
C ASP A 66 -2.30 9.95 -1.66
N SER A 67 -2.04 8.84 -2.36
CA SER A 67 -2.81 7.59 -2.18
C SER A 67 -2.74 7.07 -0.74
N LEU A 68 -1.57 7.13 -0.10
CA LEU A 68 -1.42 6.73 1.31
C LEU A 68 -2.23 7.63 2.25
N ILE A 69 -2.22 8.95 2.01
CA ILE A 69 -3.00 9.90 2.82
C ILE A 69 -4.49 9.63 2.64
N GLN A 70 -4.94 9.41 1.41
CA GLN A 70 -6.34 9.10 1.12
C GLN A 70 -6.79 7.77 1.76
N GLU A 71 -6.01 6.70 1.62
CA GLU A 71 -6.29 5.42 2.28
C GLU A 71 -6.33 5.57 3.81
N GLY A 72 -5.40 6.36 4.37
CA GLY A 72 -5.39 6.68 5.80
C GLY A 72 -6.67 7.40 6.24
N PHE A 73 -7.10 8.42 5.49
CA PHE A 73 -8.32 9.17 5.79
C PHE A 73 -9.57 8.29 5.74
N GLU A 74 -9.73 7.50 4.68
CA GLU A 74 -10.89 6.61 4.50
C GLU A 74 -10.97 5.57 5.63
N MET A 75 -9.85 4.94 5.95
CA MET A 75 -9.76 3.96 7.03
C MET A 75 -10.03 4.56 8.41
N ALA A 76 -9.56 5.79 8.66
CA ALA A 76 -9.83 6.49 9.91
C ALA A 76 -11.33 6.81 10.07
N ASN A 77 -11.97 7.25 8.98
CA ASN A 77 -13.39 7.57 9.00
C ASN A 77 -14.26 6.33 9.18
N GLU A 78 -13.94 5.24 8.46
CA GLU A 78 -14.61 3.94 8.62
C GLU A 78 -14.53 3.46 10.07
N ALA A 79 -13.32 3.36 10.63
CA ALA A 79 -13.10 2.88 11.98
C ALA A 79 -13.77 3.77 13.03
N SER A 80 -13.72 5.09 12.86
CA SER A 80 -14.38 6.04 13.76
C SER A 80 -15.91 5.90 13.75
N ASN A 81 -16.50 5.55 12.62
CA ASN A 81 -17.93 5.32 12.52
C ASN A 81 -18.33 3.98 13.14
N GLU A 82 -17.56 2.92 12.88
CA GLU A 82 -17.80 1.60 13.49
C GLU A 82 -17.65 1.66 15.02
N LEU A 83 -16.65 2.37 15.55
CA LEU A 83 -16.52 2.58 17.00
C LEU A 83 -17.78 3.20 17.62
N LYS A 84 -18.41 4.18 16.95
CA LYS A 84 -19.68 4.76 17.42
C LYS A 84 -20.83 3.75 17.40
N VAL A 85 -20.84 2.84 16.44
CA VAL A 85 -21.83 1.75 16.35
C VAL A 85 -21.61 0.78 17.50
N ILE A 86 -20.39 0.26 17.66
CA ILE A 86 -19.99 -0.65 18.75
C ILE A 86 -20.38 -0.05 20.11
N THR A 87 -20.08 1.22 20.37
CA THR A 87 -20.43 1.89 21.64
C THR A 87 -21.93 1.98 21.87
N LYS A 88 -22.74 2.20 20.83
CA LYS A 88 -24.20 2.23 20.97
C LYS A 88 -24.74 0.84 21.26
N GLU A 89 -24.28 -0.17 20.54
CA GLU A 89 -24.67 -1.57 20.73
C GLU A 89 -24.32 -2.06 22.13
N GLU A 90 -23.08 -1.82 22.58
CA GLU A 90 -22.62 -2.18 23.93
C GLU A 90 -23.50 -1.51 25.00
N LYS A 91 -23.82 -0.23 24.84
CA LYS A 91 -24.68 0.50 25.78
C LYS A 91 -26.10 -0.07 25.86
N ILE A 92 -26.68 -0.45 24.71
CA ILE A 92 -28.00 -1.07 24.65
C ILE A 92 -27.96 -2.43 25.34
N PHE A 93 -26.99 -3.27 24.97
CA PHE A 93 -26.76 -4.58 25.56
C PHE A 93 -26.62 -4.51 27.08
N VAL A 94 -25.72 -3.66 27.59
CA VAL A 94 -25.50 -3.48 29.04
C VAL A 94 -26.79 -3.03 29.74
N LYS A 95 -27.62 -2.19 29.12
CA LYS A 95 -28.88 -1.74 29.71
C LYS A 95 -29.89 -2.89 29.81
N GLU A 96 -30.06 -3.66 28.74
CA GLU A 96 -30.97 -4.79 28.65
C GLU A 96 -30.59 -5.89 29.65
N GLU A 97 -29.32 -6.29 29.65
CA GLU A 97 -28.82 -7.36 30.51
C GLU A 97 -28.82 -6.96 31.99
N ASN A 98 -28.60 -5.68 32.31
CA ASN A 98 -28.79 -5.20 33.68
C ASN A 98 -30.27 -5.25 34.12
N ALA A 99 -31.22 -5.05 33.21
CA ALA A 99 -32.64 -5.17 33.51
C ALA A 99 -33.05 -6.64 33.70
N ASN A 100 -32.57 -7.53 32.83
CA ASN A 100 -32.78 -8.98 32.91
C ASN A 100 -32.24 -9.53 34.24
N ARG A 101 -31.00 -9.20 34.58
CA ARG A 101 -30.39 -9.57 35.86
C ARG A 101 -31.16 -9.06 37.08
N LYS A 102 -31.67 -7.82 37.03
CA LYS A 102 -32.51 -7.27 38.10
C LYS A 102 -33.84 -8.03 38.22
N SER A 103 -34.43 -8.46 37.11
CA SER A 103 -35.65 -9.28 37.09
C SER A 103 -35.41 -10.63 37.75
N LEU A 104 -34.36 -11.36 37.34
CA LEU A 104 -33.97 -12.65 37.94
C LEU A 104 -33.74 -12.52 39.45
N LYS A 105 -33.03 -11.47 39.88
CA LYS A 105 -32.83 -11.20 41.32
C LYS A 105 -34.13 -10.92 42.08
N LYS A 106 -35.13 -10.32 41.44
CA LYS A 106 -36.46 -10.12 42.05
C LYS A 106 -37.23 -11.44 42.16
N GLN A 107 -37.13 -12.31 41.16
CA GLN A 107 -37.73 -13.64 41.17
C GLN A 107 -37.10 -14.50 42.27
N LEU A 108 -35.77 -14.51 42.38
CA LEU A 108 -35.04 -15.24 43.41
C LEU A 108 -35.49 -14.89 44.83
N LYS A 109 -35.81 -13.62 45.11
CA LYS A 109 -36.29 -13.17 46.43
C LYS A 109 -37.68 -13.71 46.80
N LYS A 110 -38.46 -14.16 45.82
CA LYS A 110 -39.84 -14.65 45.99
C LYS A 110 -39.94 -16.17 45.84
N ALA A 111 -38.87 -16.81 45.39
CA ALA A 111 -38.83 -18.22 45.04
C ALA A 111 -38.81 -19.12 46.28
N ASP A 112 -39.40 -20.30 46.16
CA ASP A 112 -39.23 -21.35 47.16
C ASP A 112 -37.84 -22.01 47.06
N LYS A 113 -37.59 -23.05 47.87
CA LYS A 113 -36.27 -23.68 47.97
C LYS A 113 -35.82 -24.38 46.68
N GLU A 114 -36.75 -24.88 45.88
CA GLU A 114 -36.45 -25.60 44.65
C GLU A 114 -36.32 -24.62 43.48
N GLU A 115 -37.25 -23.67 43.37
CA GLU A 115 -37.19 -22.57 42.41
C GLU A 115 -35.93 -21.70 42.58
N SER A 116 -35.51 -21.46 43.82
CA SER A 116 -34.30 -20.67 44.11
C SER A 116 -33.05 -21.27 43.46
N LYS A 117 -32.92 -22.60 43.47
CA LYS A 117 -31.76 -23.27 42.85
C LYS A 117 -31.77 -23.12 41.32
N SER A 118 -32.94 -23.19 40.69
CA SER A 118 -33.09 -22.96 39.25
C SER A 118 -32.69 -21.53 38.89
N ILE A 119 -33.26 -20.54 39.58
CA ILE A 119 -32.99 -19.12 39.31
C ILE A 119 -31.52 -18.76 39.58
N GLU A 120 -30.87 -19.35 40.59
CA GLU A 120 -29.43 -19.19 40.80
C GLU A 120 -28.60 -19.73 39.63
N SER A 121 -29.01 -20.85 39.03
CA SER A 121 -28.36 -21.39 37.83
C SER A 121 -28.56 -20.45 36.64
N GLU A 122 -29.78 -19.95 36.43
CA GLU A 122 -30.09 -18.98 35.37
C GLU A 122 -29.28 -17.68 35.53
N ILE A 123 -29.11 -17.17 36.75
CA ILE A 123 -28.28 -15.99 37.00
C ILE A 123 -26.81 -16.26 36.63
N LYS A 124 -26.28 -17.46 36.95
CA LYS A 124 -24.89 -17.81 36.60
C LYS A 124 -24.71 -17.96 35.09
N GLU A 125 -25.68 -18.56 34.42
CA GLU A 125 -25.67 -18.70 32.96
C GLU A 125 -25.76 -17.33 32.28
N HIS A 126 -26.69 -16.48 32.71
CA HIS A 126 -26.80 -15.09 32.28
C HIS A 126 -25.49 -14.32 32.50
N ASP A 127 -24.91 -14.36 33.71
CA ASP A 127 -23.65 -13.66 34.00
C ASP A 127 -22.49 -14.19 33.12
N SER A 128 -22.50 -15.47 32.76
CA SER A 128 -21.52 -16.08 31.86
C SER A 128 -21.71 -15.64 30.41
N MET A 129 -22.95 -15.58 29.92
CA MET A 129 -23.30 -15.06 28.60
C MET A 129 -22.90 -13.59 28.47
N VAL A 130 -23.27 -12.75 29.44
CA VAL A 130 -22.89 -11.33 29.45
C VAL A 130 -21.38 -11.16 29.39
N LYS A 131 -20.63 -11.93 30.17
CA LYS A 131 -19.16 -11.89 30.14
C LYS A 131 -18.59 -12.31 28.78
N ALA A 132 -19.19 -13.28 28.11
CA ALA A 132 -18.76 -13.71 26.78
C ALA A 132 -19.01 -12.61 25.75
N GLU A 133 -20.19 -11.99 25.76
CA GLU A 133 -20.55 -10.94 24.81
C GLU A 133 -19.71 -9.66 25.01
N MET A 134 -19.43 -9.28 26.26
CA MET A 134 -18.52 -8.15 26.56
C MET A 134 -17.11 -8.35 26.00
N LYS A 135 -16.60 -9.60 25.97
CA LYS A 135 -15.34 -9.90 25.28
C LYS A 135 -15.46 -9.77 23.76
N GLY A 136 -16.64 -10.04 23.21
CA GLY A 136 -16.98 -9.77 21.81
C GLY A 136 -16.85 -8.30 21.47
N PHE A 137 -17.46 -7.42 22.27
CA PHE A 137 -17.30 -5.96 22.14
C PHE A 137 -15.83 -5.53 22.26
N GLU A 138 -15.10 -6.00 23.28
CA GLU A 138 -13.68 -5.68 23.46
C GLU A 138 -12.83 -6.08 22.24
N LYS A 139 -13.11 -7.23 21.64
CA LYS A 139 -12.42 -7.68 20.43
C LYS A 139 -12.70 -6.75 19.25
N ARG A 140 -13.96 -6.36 19.04
CA ARG A 140 -14.35 -5.43 17.97
C ARG A 140 -13.69 -4.05 18.17
N TYR A 141 -13.67 -3.52 19.39
CA TYR A 141 -12.94 -2.28 19.70
C TYR A 141 -11.46 -2.38 19.30
N LYS A 142 -10.78 -3.46 19.69
CA LYS A 142 -9.37 -3.69 19.35
C LYS A 142 -9.10 -3.80 17.85
N GLU A 143 -10.05 -4.33 17.08
CA GLU A 143 -9.94 -4.42 15.63
C GLU A 143 -10.02 -3.02 14.99
N GLU A 144 -10.96 -2.19 15.42
CA GLU A 144 -11.09 -0.82 14.92
C GLU A 144 -9.95 0.10 15.40
N GLU A 145 -9.45 -0.06 16.63
CA GLU A 145 -8.25 0.65 17.10
C GLU A 145 -7.02 0.33 16.24
N LYS A 146 -6.84 -0.93 15.82
CA LYS A 146 -5.76 -1.31 14.89
C LYS A 146 -5.92 -0.65 13.53
N LYS A 147 -7.16 -0.53 13.02
CA LYS A 147 -7.42 0.22 11.79
C LYS A 147 -7.03 1.69 11.95
N LEU A 148 -7.38 2.34 13.06
CA LEU A 148 -6.97 3.72 13.34
C LEU A 148 -5.44 3.88 13.40
N GLN A 149 -4.73 2.96 14.05
CA GLN A 149 -3.26 2.97 14.09
C GLN A 149 -2.65 2.82 12.68
N LYS A 150 -3.20 1.93 11.86
CA LYS A 150 -2.75 1.76 10.47
C LYS A 150 -3.04 3.01 9.63
N ALA A 151 -4.22 3.61 9.80
CA ALA A 151 -4.61 4.85 9.16
C ALA A 151 -3.62 5.99 9.46
N GLN A 152 -3.28 6.17 10.74
CA GLN A 152 -2.28 7.14 11.16
C GLN A 152 -0.91 6.84 10.54
N SER A 153 -0.48 5.57 10.52
CA SER A 153 0.80 5.20 9.90
C SER A 153 0.84 5.52 8.41
N ASN A 154 -0.26 5.34 7.68
CA ASN A 154 -0.36 5.67 6.27
C ASN A 154 -0.28 7.19 6.04
N ASP A 155 -1.03 7.99 6.81
CA ASP A 155 -0.99 9.46 6.75
C ASP A 155 0.42 10.01 7.04
N GLU A 156 1.08 9.52 8.09
CA GLU A 156 2.45 9.91 8.44
C GLU A 156 3.44 9.57 7.32
N LYS A 157 3.34 8.36 6.74
CA LYS A 157 4.20 7.93 5.62
C LYS A 157 3.98 8.79 4.38
N GLY A 158 2.72 9.10 4.05
CA GLY A 158 2.37 9.96 2.92
C GLY A 158 2.95 11.36 3.11
N LYS A 159 2.70 11.99 4.27
CA LYS A 159 3.26 13.31 4.61
C LYS A 159 4.79 13.34 4.57
N ALA A 160 5.45 12.30 5.06
CA ALA A 160 6.91 12.19 5.00
C ALA A 160 7.42 12.15 3.54
N LYS A 161 6.75 11.40 2.66
CA LYS A 161 7.09 11.35 1.24
C LYS A 161 6.85 12.69 0.54
N LEU A 162 5.73 13.35 0.80
CA LEU A 162 5.48 14.69 0.25
C LEU A 162 6.59 15.68 0.64
N LYS A 163 6.98 15.69 1.92
CA LYS A 163 8.09 16.52 2.42
C LYS A 163 9.43 16.19 1.74
N GLN A 164 9.65 14.91 1.40
CA GLN A 164 10.88 14.45 0.75
C GLN A 164 10.93 14.79 -0.75
N TYR A 165 9.81 14.65 -1.47
CA TYR A 165 9.80 14.67 -2.93
C TYR A 165 9.32 15.99 -3.54
N ASN A 166 8.49 16.78 -2.86
CA ASN A 166 8.09 18.10 -3.36
C ASN A 166 9.29 19.05 -3.62
N PRO A 167 10.30 19.13 -2.74
CA PRO A 167 11.47 19.96 -3.04
C PRO A 167 12.26 19.44 -4.24
N LYS A 168 12.39 18.12 -4.38
CA LYS A 168 13.12 17.49 -5.50
C LYS A 168 12.44 17.71 -6.83
N LEU A 169 11.10 17.66 -6.86
CA LEU A 169 10.34 17.97 -8.07
C LEU A 169 10.65 19.39 -8.55
N LYS A 170 10.59 20.38 -7.65
CA LYS A 170 10.94 21.77 -7.97
C LYS A 170 12.38 21.93 -8.45
N GLU A 171 13.33 21.23 -7.84
CA GLU A 171 14.72 21.21 -8.29
C GLU A 171 14.86 20.63 -9.71
N TYR A 172 14.15 19.56 -10.04
CA TYR A 172 14.19 18.95 -11.36
C TYR A 172 13.46 19.78 -12.41
N GLU A 173 12.34 20.42 -12.07
CA GLU A 173 11.63 21.36 -12.95
C GLU A 173 12.54 22.53 -13.35
N LYS A 174 13.24 23.12 -12.38
CA LYS A 174 14.23 24.18 -12.65
C LYS A 174 15.38 23.67 -13.52
N ALA A 175 15.91 22.48 -13.21
CA ALA A 175 16.98 21.89 -14.01
C ALA A 175 16.54 21.56 -15.44
N LEU A 176 15.26 21.23 -15.63
CA LEU A 176 14.68 20.98 -16.95
C LEU A 176 14.59 22.27 -17.76
N GLU A 177 14.14 23.36 -17.15
CA GLU A 177 14.08 24.69 -17.76
C GLU A 177 15.48 25.11 -18.24
N GLU A 178 16.48 25.06 -17.36
CA GLU A 178 17.88 25.35 -17.70
C GLU A 178 18.42 24.42 -18.81
N ALA A 179 18.08 23.13 -18.79
CA ALA A 179 18.52 22.19 -19.83
C ALA A 179 17.86 22.46 -21.19
N LYS A 180 16.59 22.85 -21.20
CA LYS A 180 15.85 23.24 -22.42
C LYS A 180 16.39 24.54 -23.00
N GLU A 181 16.64 25.55 -22.17
CA GLU A 181 17.26 26.80 -22.59
C GLU A 181 18.63 26.57 -23.23
N ASN A 182 19.48 25.74 -22.61
CA ASN A 182 20.79 25.39 -23.18
C ASN A 182 20.69 24.67 -24.53
N LEU A 183 19.72 23.77 -24.68
CA LEU A 183 19.47 23.06 -25.94
C LEU A 183 18.96 24.02 -27.03
N GLU A 184 18.06 24.93 -26.69
CA GLU A 184 17.51 25.93 -27.60
C GLU A 184 18.58 26.94 -28.05
N ASN A 185 19.38 27.45 -27.11
CA ASN A 185 20.51 28.32 -27.41
C ASN A 185 21.55 27.66 -28.32
N PHE A 186 21.79 26.36 -28.13
CA PHE A 186 22.67 25.60 -29.04
C PHE A 186 22.04 25.44 -30.44
N LYS A 187 20.74 25.14 -30.52
CA LYS A 187 20.00 24.98 -31.80
C LYS A 187 19.83 26.29 -32.57
N SER A 188 19.81 27.44 -31.88
CA SER A 188 19.63 28.77 -32.49
C SER A 188 20.95 29.49 -32.79
N GLY A 189 22.05 29.09 -32.15
CA GLY A 189 23.41 29.60 -32.39
C GLY A 189 24.28 28.73 -33.30
N SER A 190 23.79 27.55 -33.70
CA SER A 190 24.34 26.68 -34.76
C SER A 190 23.58 26.88 -36.07
#